data_AF-A0A2G6P6T9-F1
#
_entry.id   AF-A0A2G6P6T9-F1
#
_cell.length_a   1.000
_cell.length_b   1.000
_cell.length_c   1.000
_cell.angle_alpha   90.00
_cell.angle_beta   90.00
_cell.angle_gamma   90.00
#
_symmetry.space_group_name_H-M   'P 1'
#
loop_
_entity.id
_entity.type
_entity.pdbx_description
1 polymer ?
#
loop_
_entity_poly.entity_id
_entity_poly.type
_entity_poly.pdbx_seq_one_letter_code
_entity_poly.pdbx_strand_id
1 'polypeptide(L)'
;MISVTFVQLLELSRLFFAPPNQNVTIRVMSWLVIPKLLIVIVFLFIFLRRPTLTWGIGLLCVTTAVLLDTFLGTFNTLELLGEIGFFFYIIVGILVGGMAVWAWGILKPVRQTTTAAESLAPIATLANTPVLISDQPTPETAVPPHSDTTYDRQMLYEEIQSRFGSEDIFDLTFDLGINENDVVPLNNDPKQLIVNIISLAENNSQTGDLALAVERILTPVPAATLPRLENISVNSPPTILRHYLIANYDMDELQTMAATLKIDWEELGTGGKKTKVRNLLLYLCRRNRLDELINLMKEPLSEEE
;
A
#
# COMPACT_ATOMS: atom_id res chain seq x y z
N MET A 1 31.16 33.38 -6.75
CA MET A 1 29.75 33.83 -6.75
C MET A 1 28.90 33.18 -5.64
N ILE A 2 29.51 32.67 -4.56
CA ILE A 2 28.82 32.00 -3.43
C ILE A 2 28.94 32.82 -2.12
N SER A 3 29.79 33.85 -2.09
CA SER A 3 30.10 34.58 -0.84
C SER A 3 29.09 35.69 -0.49
N VAL A 4 28.27 36.15 -1.45
CA VAL A 4 27.32 37.25 -1.23
C VAL A 4 26.04 36.77 -0.53
N THR A 5 25.64 35.51 -0.78
CA THR A 5 24.42 34.91 -0.21
C THR A 5 24.55 34.64 1.29
N PHE A 6 25.75 34.29 1.78
CA PHE A 6 25.94 34.00 3.21
C PHE A 6 25.93 35.25 4.09
N VAL A 7 26.52 36.35 3.61
CA VAL A 7 26.51 37.64 4.32
C VAL A 7 25.10 38.23 4.37
N GLN A 8 24.31 38.09 3.30
CA GLN A 8 22.90 38.50 3.32
C GLN A 8 22.04 37.61 4.22
N LEU A 9 22.34 36.31 4.34
CA LEU A 9 21.67 35.42 5.29
C LEU A 9 22.00 35.79 6.75
N LEU A 10 23.22 36.27 7.00
CA LEU A 10 23.69 36.68 8.33
C LEU A 10 23.16 38.07 8.73
N GLU A 11 22.95 38.97 7.78
CA GLU A 11 22.28 40.26 7.99
C GLU A 11 20.77 40.07 8.24
N LEU A 12 20.12 39.16 7.50
CA LEU A 12 18.72 38.79 7.75
C LEU A 12 18.51 38.16 9.12
N SER A 13 19.44 37.35 9.62
CA SER A 13 19.34 36.79 10.96
C SER A 13 19.51 37.86 12.04
N ARG A 14 20.38 38.85 11.86
CA ARG A 14 20.54 39.97 12.82
C ARG A 14 19.29 40.84 12.94
N LEU A 15 18.54 41.01 11.85
CA LEU A 15 17.28 41.74 11.86
C LEU A 15 16.14 40.98 12.58
N PHE A 16 16.24 39.66 12.68
CA PHE A 16 15.32 38.82 13.46
C PHE A 16 15.69 38.69 14.95
N PHE A 17 16.96 38.91 15.32
CA PHE A 17 17.47 38.65 16.68
C PHE A 17 17.85 39.92 17.48
N ALA A 18 17.50 41.12 17.02
CA ALA A 18 17.67 42.33 17.81
C ALA A 18 16.75 42.33 19.05
N PRO A 19 17.25 42.64 20.26
CA PRO A 19 16.43 42.61 21.48
C PRO A 19 15.37 43.72 21.43
N PRO A 20 14.07 43.39 21.53
CA PRO A 20 13.02 44.39 21.41
C PRO A 20 12.83 45.18 22.71
N ASN A 21 12.56 46.47 22.53
CA ASN A 21 12.17 47.40 23.58
C ASN A 21 10.84 46.91 24.22
N GLN A 22 10.75 46.84 25.56
CA GLN A 22 9.75 46.08 26.33
C GLN A 22 8.27 46.38 26.02
N ASN A 23 7.95 47.56 25.48
CA ASN A 23 6.57 47.95 25.14
C ASN A 23 6.12 47.48 23.74
N VAL A 24 7.04 46.98 22.91
CA VAL A 24 6.77 46.45 21.56
C VAL A 24 6.62 44.92 21.57
N THR A 25 7.06 44.26 22.66
CA THR A 25 7.17 42.81 22.78
C THR A 25 5.82 42.10 22.64
N ILE A 26 4.72 42.64 23.17
CA ILE A 26 3.41 41.96 23.13
C ILE A 26 2.82 41.90 21.70
N ARG A 27 3.02 42.96 20.90
CA ARG A 27 2.53 42.99 19.50
C ARG A 27 3.41 42.19 18.55
N VAL A 28 4.73 42.19 18.74
CA VAL A 28 5.66 41.44 17.88
C VAL A 28 5.61 39.94 18.18
N MET A 29 5.42 39.56 19.44
CA MET A 29 5.31 38.15 19.86
C MET A 29 4.02 37.48 19.33
N SER A 30 2.93 38.23 19.17
CA SER A 30 1.70 37.72 18.52
C SER A 30 1.83 37.55 17.00
N TRP A 31 2.58 38.43 16.32
CA TRP A 31 2.71 38.38 14.86
C TRP A 31 3.52 37.17 14.36
N LEU A 32 4.50 36.69 15.14
CA LEU A 32 5.32 35.53 14.77
C LEU A 32 4.65 34.17 15.04
N VAL A 33 3.59 34.11 15.85
CA VAL A 33 2.84 32.87 16.13
C VAL A 33 1.93 32.49 14.97
N ILE A 34 1.30 33.47 14.33
CA ILE A 34 0.38 33.28 13.20
C ILE A 34 1.02 32.47 12.04
N PRO A 35 2.21 32.82 11.51
CA PRO A 35 2.82 32.06 10.43
C PRO A 35 3.22 30.63 10.84
N LYS A 36 3.66 30.42 12.09
CA LYS A 36 4.00 29.09 12.61
C LYS A 36 2.78 28.17 12.64
N LEU A 37 1.65 28.70 13.13
CA LEU A 37 0.39 27.98 13.19
C LEU A 37 -0.14 27.69 11.77
N LEU A 38 0.00 28.64 10.84
CA LEU A 38 -0.36 28.45 9.44
C LEU A 38 0.43 27.29 8.81
N ILE A 39 1.73 27.19 9.05
CA ILE A 39 2.57 26.08 8.56
C ILE A 39 2.04 24.74 9.09
N VAL A 40 1.70 24.66 10.38
CA VAL A 40 1.12 23.44 10.97
C VAL A 40 -0.22 23.09 10.32
N ILE A 41 -1.09 24.08 10.10
CA ILE A 41 -2.40 23.87 9.44
C ILE A 41 -2.22 23.36 8.01
N VAL A 42 -1.25 23.88 7.25
CA VAL A 42 -0.98 23.41 5.89
C VAL A 42 -0.54 21.94 5.91
N PHE A 43 0.37 21.57 6.80
CA PHE A 43 0.81 20.18 6.95
C PHE A 43 -0.34 19.26 7.40
N LEU A 44 -1.18 19.73 8.33
CA LEU A 44 -2.36 19.00 8.79
C LEU A 44 -3.37 18.80 7.65
N PHE A 45 -3.62 19.83 6.84
CA PHE A 45 -4.50 19.75 5.69
C PHE A 45 -3.98 18.76 4.63
N ILE A 46 -2.68 18.79 4.34
CA ILE A 46 -2.06 17.85 3.41
C ILE A 46 -2.16 16.42 3.95
N PHE A 47 -1.93 16.22 5.25
CA PHE A 47 -2.07 14.92 5.91
C PHE A 47 -3.52 14.40 5.86
N LEU A 48 -4.51 15.25 6.13
CA LEU A 48 -5.94 14.89 6.04
C LEU A 48 -6.33 14.49 4.61
N ARG A 49 -5.71 15.11 3.60
CA ARG A 49 -5.96 14.77 2.19
C ARG A 49 -5.27 13.47 1.76
N ARG A 50 -4.15 13.11 2.39
CA ARG A 50 -3.34 11.92 2.07
C ARG A 50 -2.73 11.32 3.35
N PRO A 51 -3.49 10.52 4.12
CA PRO A 51 -3.04 9.96 5.39
C PRO A 51 -2.05 8.82 5.13
N THR A 52 -0.78 9.17 4.93
CA THR A 52 0.32 8.21 4.80
C THR A 52 1.26 8.36 5.98
N LEU A 53 1.96 7.27 6.32
CA LEU A 53 2.95 7.27 7.39
C LEU A 53 4.05 8.33 7.18
N THR A 54 4.45 8.57 5.93
CA THR A 54 5.40 9.64 5.57
C THR A 54 4.87 11.01 5.97
N TRP A 55 3.63 11.37 5.58
CA TRP A 55 3.05 12.66 5.97
C TRP A 55 2.80 12.76 7.48
N GLY A 56 2.51 11.64 8.16
CA GLY A 56 2.41 11.59 9.62
C GLY A 56 3.71 11.94 10.33
N ILE A 57 4.84 11.38 9.87
CA ILE A 57 6.19 11.72 10.39
C ILE A 57 6.51 13.21 10.15
N GLY A 58 6.19 13.72 8.95
CA GLY A 58 6.38 15.13 8.62
C GLY A 58 5.57 16.07 9.52
N LEU A 59 4.28 15.78 9.72
CA LEU A 59 3.41 16.54 10.60
C LEU A 59 3.90 16.52 12.05
N LEU A 60 4.35 15.36 12.54
CA LEU A 60 4.91 15.22 13.88
C LEU A 60 6.19 16.07 14.04
N CYS A 61 7.11 16.02 13.08
CA CYS A 61 8.33 16.83 13.14
C CYS A 61 8.01 18.34 13.12
N VAL A 62 7.11 18.79 12.24
CA VAL A 62 6.74 20.21 12.15
C VAL A 62 6.02 20.70 13.41
N THR A 63 5.10 19.91 13.96
CA THR A 63 4.40 20.28 15.20
C THR A 63 5.36 20.32 16.39
N THR A 64 6.24 19.32 16.54
CA THR A 64 7.27 19.33 17.58
C THR A 64 8.25 20.50 17.43
N ALA A 65 8.66 20.85 16.21
CA ALA A 65 9.55 21.99 15.96
C ALA A 65 8.89 23.31 16.36
N VAL A 66 7.63 23.53 15.99
CA VAL A 66 6.88 24.74 16.33
C VAL A 66 6.63 24.84 17.84
N LEU A 67 6.30 23.72 18.49
CA LEU A 67 6.14 23.68 19.94
C LEU A 67 7.46 23.99 20.66
N LEU A 68 8.56 23.38 20.22
CA LEU A 68 9.89 23.60 20.81
C LEU A 68 10.32 25.07 20.65
N ASP A 69 10.14 25.66 19.47
CA ASP A 69 10.45 27.06 19.21
C ASP A 69 9.56 28.02 20.01
N THR A 70 8.27 27.69 20.18
CA THR A 70 7.36 28.47 21.02
C THR A 70 7.76 28.37 22.49
N PHE A 71 8.15 27.18 22.95
CA PHE A 71 8.62 26.93 24.31
C PHE A 71 9.92 27.71 24.60
N LEU A 72 10.92 27.61 23.73
CA LEU A 72 12.19 28.36 23.85
C LEU A 72 12.03 29.88 23.74
N GLY A 73 11.01 30.35 23.02
CA GLY A 73 10.68 31.78 22.93
C GLY A 73 9.87 32.29 24.13
N THR A 74 9.17 31.40 24.84
CA THR A 74 8.38 31.75 26.03
C THR A 74 9.23 31.76 27.29
N PHE A 75 10.17 30.82 27.39
CA PHE A 75 11.08 30.70 28.53
C PHE A 75 12.46 31.26 28.21
N ASN A 76 13.18 31.72 29.23
CA ASN A 76 14.52 32.29 29.06
C ASN A 76 15.49 31.23 28.53
N THR A 77 15.85 31.31 27.25
CA THR A 77 16.51 30.25 26.48
C THR A 77 17.86 29.85 27.08
N LEU A 78 18.58 30.82 27.66
CA LEU A 78 19.90 30.60 28.28
C LEU A 78 19.81 29.81 29.59
N GLU A 79 18.77 30.05 30.38
CA GLU A 79 18.53 29.39 31.66
C GLU A 79 18.05 27.95 31.41
N LEU A 80 17.16 27.79 30.43
CA LEU A 80 16.58 26.50 30.05
C LEU A 80 17.58 25.58 29.34
N LEU A 81 18.48 26.12 28.51
CA LEU A 81 19.60 25.34 27.97
C LEU A 81 20.56 24.88 29.08
N GLY A 82 20.69 25.66 30.16
CA GLY A 82 21.48 25.26 31.34
C GLY A 82 20.89 24.06 32.07
N GLU A 83 19.55 24.02 32.20
CA GLU A 83 18.84 22.95 32.93
C GLU A 83 18.57 21.70 32.08
N ILE A 84 18.20 21.88 30.80
CA ILE A 84 17.78 20.77 29.91
C ILE A 84 18.91 20.31 28.98
N GLY A 85 20.01 21.06 28.91
CA GLY A 85 21.21 20.89 28.07
C GLY A 85 21.25 19.64 27.18
N PHE A 86 21.58 18.48 27.75
CA PHE A 86 21.73 17.22 27.00
C PHE A 86 20.44 16.77 26.28
N PHE A 87 19.29 16.85 26.95
CA PHE A 87 18.00 16.45 26.37
C PHE A 87 17.59 17.34 25.20
N PHE A 88 17.98 18.61 25.22
CA PHE A 88 17.74 19.51 24.09
C PHE A 88 18.42 18.98 22.81
N TYR A 89 19.68 18.55 22.90
CA TYR A 89 20.39 17.97 21.76
C TYR A 89 19.78 16.65 21.28
N ILE A 90 19.26 15.82 22.19
CA ILE A 90 18.51 14.60 21.81
C ILE A 90 17.27 14.96 21.01
N ILE A 91 16.46 15.89 21.50
CA ILE A 91 15.21 16.31 20.84
C ILE A 91 15.51 16.87 19.45
N VAL A 92 16.50 17.77 19.35
CA VAL A 92 16.95 18.31 18.06
C VAL A 92 17.47 17.20 17.14
N GLY A 93 18.24 16.24 17.67
CA GLY A 93 18.75 15.10 16.92
C GLY A 93 17.63 14.21 16.36
N ILE A 94 16.63 13.88 17.17
CA ILE A 94 15.44 13.12 16.74
C ILE A 94 14.67 13.91 15.69
N LEU A 95 14.52 15.23 15.86
CA LEU A 95 13.83 16.09 14.91
C LEU A 95 14.54 16.12 13.55
N VAL A 96 15.86 16.28 13.55
CA VAL A 96 16.67 16.26 12.32
C VAL A 96 16.62 14.87 11.66
N GLY A 97 16.73 13.80 12.44
CA GLY A 97 16.59 12.42 11.93
C GLY A 97 15.21 12.16 11.33
N GLY A 98 14.14 12.57 12.01
CA GLY A 98 12.77 12.49 11.53
C GLY A 98 12.55 13.27 10.25
N MET A 99 13.12 14.48 10.15
CA MET A 99 13.09 15.30 8.94
C MET A 99 13.85 14.65 7.78
N ALA A 100 14.99 13.99 8.04
CA ALA A 100 15.73 13.26 7.01
C ALA A 100 14.94 12.04 6.51
N VAL A 101 14.30 11.28 7.40
CA VAL A 101 13.43 10.15 7.04
C VAL A 101 12.21 10.61 6.25
N TRP A 102 11.60 11.73 6.66
CA TRP A 102 10.48 12.34 5.96
C TRP A 102 10.87 12.82 4.55
N ALA A 103 11.98 13.57 4.44
CA ALA A 103 12.51 14.03 3.17
C ALA A 103 12.86 12.86 2.24
N TRP A 104 13.46 11.80 2.79
CA TRP A 104 13.72 10.56 2.05
C TRP A 104 12.42 9.90 1.59
N GLY A 105 11.38 9.89 2.41
CA GLY A 105 10.06 9.36 2.06
C GLY A 105 9.39 10.12 0.91
N ILE A 106 9.59 11.44 0.83
CA ILE A 106 9.11 12.27 -0.30
C ILE A 106 9.97 12.06 -1.55
N LEU A 107 11.29 11.93 -1.38
CA LEU A 107 12.26 11.80 -2.46
C LEU A 107 12.39 10.39 -3.02
N LYS A 108 11.81 9.37 -2.36
CA LYS A 108 11.73 8.03 -2.96
C LYS A 108 11.09 8.20 -4.34
N PRO A 109 11.83 7.97 -5.44
CA PRO A 109 11.20 7.92 -6.74
C PRO A 109 10.08 6.89 -6.60
N VAL A 110 8.90 7.23 -7.11
CA VAL A 110 7.90 6.23 -7.46
C VAL A 110 8.61 5.29 -8.41
N ARG A 111 9.30 4.29 -7.85
CA ARG A 111 9.63 3.08 -8.57
C ARG A 111 8.27 2.50 -8.80
N GLN A 112 7.69 2.92 -9.94
CA GLN A 112 6.81 2.04 -10.68
C GLN A 112 7.47 0.68 -10.54
N THR A 113 6.81 -0.22 -9.84
CA THR A 113 7.08 -1.63 -9.90
C THR A 113 6.74 -2.01 -11.34
N THR A 114 7.62 -1.64 -12.26
CA THR A 114 7.67 -2.14 -13.61
C THR A 114 8.29 -3.53 -13.48
N THR A 115 7.52 -4.46 -12.90
CA THR A 115 7.65 -5.88 -13.23
C THR A 115 7.02 -6.06 -14.62
N ALA A 116 7.64 -5.43 -15.62
CA ALA A 116 7.29 -5.56 -17.02
C ALA A 116 8.57 -5.38 -17.84
N ALA A 117 9.50 -6.33 -17.71
CA ALA A 117 10.52 -6.67 -18.73
C ALA A 117 11.44 -7.81 -18.23
N GLU A 118 10.91 -9.00 -17.91
CA GLU A 118 11.66 -10.25 -18.10
C GLU A 118 10.73 -11.47 -18.07
N SER A 119 10.06 -11.73 -19.20
CA SER A 119 9.55 -13.06 -19.59
C SER A 119 8.88 -12.96 -20.96
N LEU A 120 9.67 -12.65 -22.00
CA LEU A 120 9.35 -13.10 -23.34
C LEU A 120 9.93 -14.52 -23.48
N ALA A 121 9.14 -15.52 -23.12
CA ALA A 121 9.32 -16.90 -23.58
C ALA A 121 7.93 -17.49 -23.88
N PRO A 122 7.82 -18.24 -24.99
CA PRO A 122 6.53 -18.52 -25.64
C PRO A 122 5.74 -19.55 -24.86
N ILE A 123 4.46 -19.29 -24.64
CA ILE A 123 3.50 -20.30 -24.23
C ILE A 123 3.42 -21.32 -25.37
N ALA A 124 3.99 -22.50 -25.14
CA ALA A 124 3.80 -23.66 -25.97
C ALA A 124 2.29 -23.97 -26.04
N THR A 125 1.79 -23.88 -27.26
CA THR A 125 0.46 -24.26 -27.70
C THR A 125 0.30 -25.77 -27.50
N LEU A 126 -0.58 -26.20 -26.60
CA LEU A 126 -1.02 -27.59 -26.51
C LEU A 126 -2.53 -27.64 -26.38
N ALA A 127 -3.20 -27.53 -27.53
CA ALA A 127 -4.53 -28.09 -27.76
C ALA A 127 -4.79 -28.16 -29.29
N ASN A 128 -4.05 -29.03 -29.99
CA ASN A 128 -4.50 -29.56 -31.28
C ASN A 128 -5.44 -30.74 -30.99
N THR A 129 -6.73 -30.46 -30.93
CA THR A 129 -7.78 -31.47 -31.16
C THR A 129 -8.42 -31.13 -32.50
N PRO A 130 -8.33 -31.99 -33.54
CA PRO A 130 -8.96 -31.70 -34.81
C PRO A 130 -10.47 -31.91 -34.67
N VAL A 131 -11.22 -30.81 -34.52
CA VAL A 131 -12.66 -30.82 -34.73
C VAL A 131 -12.90 -30.73 -36.23
N LEU A 132 -13.47 -31.80 -36.78
CA LEU A 132 -13.90 -31.93 -38.16
C LEU A 132 -15.15 -31.06 -38.33
N ILE A 133 -15.02 -29.84 -38.85
CA ILE A 133 -16.16 -28.99 -39.23
C ILE A 133 -16.22 -28.93 -40.75
N SER A 134 -17.33 -29.48 -41.25
CA SER A 134 -17.74 -29.52 -42.64
C SER A 134 -18.02 -28.11 -43.18
N ASP A 135 -17.51 -27.85 -44.38
CA ASP A 135 -17.84 -26.70 -45.22
C ASP A 135 -19.35 -26.60 -45.50
N GLN A 136 -19.92 -25.40 -45.34
CA GLN A 136 -20.84 -24.82 -46.34
C GLN A 136 -20.95 -23.27 -46.19
N PRO A 137 -20.97 -22.49 -47.30
CA PRO A 137 -20.86 -21.02 -47.26
C PRO A 137 -22.21 -20.27 -47.50
N THR A 138 -22.14 -18.93 -47.28
CA THR A 138 -22.93 -17.82 -47.90
C THR A 138 -24.14 -17.27 -47.08
N PRO A 139 -24.47 -15.94 -47.08
CA PRO A 139 -23.68 -14.70 -47.20
C PRO A 139 -24.00 -13.59 -46.14
N GLU A 140 -23.00 -12.76 -45.85
CA GLU A 140 -23.03 -11.28 -45.88
C GLU A 140 -24.19 -10.50 -45.19
N THR A 141 -23.89 -9.91 -44.03
CA THR A 141 -24.26 -8.52 -43.72
C THR A 141 -23.16 -7.90 -42.87
N ALA A 142 -22.62 -6.80 -43.39
CA ALA A 142 -21.46 -6.08 -42.87
C ALA A 142 -21.71 -5.45 -41.50
N VAL A 143 -20.77 -5.68 -40.57
CA VAL A 143 -20.53 -4.82 -39.41
C VAL A 143 -19.02 -4.52 -39.39
N PRO A 144 -18.60 -3.25 -39.28
CA PRO A 144 -17.18 -2.87 -39.37
C PRO A 144 -16.39 -3.35 -38.13
N PRO A 145 -15.05 -3.50 -38.25
CA PRO A 145 -14.22 -4.11 -37.23
C PRO A 145 -13.88 -3.09 -36.14
N HIS A 146 -14.45 -3.27 -34.95
CA HIS A 146 -13.86 -2.74 -33.72
C HIS A 146 -13.38 -3.90 -32.88
N SER A 147 -12.09 -3.86 -32.58
CA SER A 147 -11.40 -4.73 -31.64
C SER A 147 -11.91 -4.46 -30.23
N ASP A 148 -13.07 -5.00 -29.88
CA ASP A 148 -13.67 -4.93 -28.55
C ASP A 148 -13.22 -6.13 -27.71
N THR A 149 -12.08 -5.99 -27.06
CA THR A 149 -11.80 -6.69 -25.78
C THR A 149 -11.97 -5.74 -24.60
N THR A 150 -12.80 -4.73 -24.77
CA THR A 150 -13.21 -3.80 -23.72
C THR A 150 -14.30 -4.51 -22.93
N TYR A 151 -13.93 -5.27 -21.89
CA TYR A 151 -14.91 -5.78 -20.94
C TYR A 151 -15.76 -4.60 -20.44
N ASP A 152 -17.08 -4.68 -20.63
CA ASP A 152 -17.99 -3.58 -20.30
C ASP A 152 -17.91 -3.29 -18.79
N ARG A 153 -17.35 -2.13 -18.44
CA ARG A 153 -17.22 -1.64 -17.07
C ARG A 153 -18.52 -1.80 -16.27
N GLN A 154 -19.64 -1.50 -16.93
CA GLN A 154 -20.98 -1.59 -16.34
C GLN A 154 -21.38 -3.05 -16.07
N MET A 155 -21.06 -3.96 -16.98
CA MET A 155 -21.33 -5.39 -16.83
C MET A 155 -20.54 -5.97 -15.65
N LEU A 156 -19.24 -5.64 -15.53
CA LEU A 156 -18.41 -6.07 -14.39
C LEU A 156 -18.93 -5.50 -13.06
N TYR A 157 -19.35 -4.24 -13.04
CA TYR A 157 -19.93 -3.63 -11.85
C TYR A 157 -21.18 -4.36 -11.37
N GLU A 158 -22.10 -4.65 -12.29
CA GLU A 158 -23.36 -5.34 -11.96
C GLU A 158 -23.13 -6.79 -11.52
N GLU A 159 -22.21 -7.50 -12.16
CA GLU A 159 -21.85 -8.87 -11.80
C GLU A 159 -21.22 -8.94 -10.40
N ILE A 160 -20.25 -8.06 -10.10
CA ILE A 160 -19.62 -7.98 -8.78
C ILE A 160 -20.66 -7.57 -7.74
N GLN A 161 -21.45 -6.52 -7.99
CA GLN A 161 -22.44 -6.03 -7.03
C GLN A 161 -23.51 -7.08 -6.69
N SER A 162 -23.95 -7.87 -7.68
CA SER A 162 -25.03 -8.82 -7.49
C SER A 162 -24.58 -10.14 -6.85
N ARG A 163 -23.34 -10.58 -7.11
CA ARG A 163 -22.86 -11.91 -6.69
C ARG A 163 -21.81 -11.92 -5.59
N PHE A 164 -21.12 -10.81 -5.35
CA PHE A 164 -20.02 -10.78 -4.37
C PHE A 164 -20.53 -10.36 -3.00
N GLY A 165 -20.11 -11.11 -1.97
CA GLY A 165 -20.16 -10.64 -0.60
C GLY A 165 -19.01 -9.68 -0.28
N SER A 166 -19.04 -9.07 0.90
CA SER A 166 -17.96 -8.17 1.36
C SER A 166 -16.57 -8.84 1.37
N GLU A 167 -16.51 -10.13 1.72
CA GLU A 167 -15.26 -10.90 1.71
C GLU A 167 -14.71 -11.16 0.30
N ASP A 168 -15.60 -11.36 -0.68
CA ASP A 168 -15.22 -11.63 -2.07
C ASP A 168 -14.63 -10.38 -2.74
N ILE A 169 -15.06 -9.19 -2.32
CA ILE A 169 -14.49 -7.91 -2.79
C ILE A 169 -13.03 -7.76 -2.30
N PHE A 170 -12.74 -8.19 -1.08
CA PHE A 170 -11.35 -8.22 -0.58
C PHE A 170 -10.52 -9.31 -1.24
N ASP A 171 -11.12 -10.48 -1.53
CA ASP A 171 -10.47 -11.51 -2.34
C ASP A 171 -10.13 -10.99 -3.74
N LEU A 172 -11.02 -10.21 -4.36
CA LEU A 172 -10.79 -9.59 -5.66
C LEU A 172 -9.64 -8.58 -5.61
N THR A 173 -9.62 -7.74 -4.58
CA THR A 173 -8.56 -6.75 -4.35
C THR A 173 -7.20 -7.45 -4.18
N PHE A 174 -7.19 -8.55 -3.43
CA PHE A 174 -6.01 -9.39 -3.23
C PHE A 174 -5.54 -10.06 -4.52
N ASP A 175 -6.45 -10.66 -5.29
CA ASP A 175 -6.14 -11.36 -6.54
C ASP A 175 -5.60 -10.41 -7.63
N LEU A 176 -6.03 -9.13 -7.60
CA LEU A 176 -5.52 -8.06 -8.46
C LEU A 176 -4.18 -7.46 -8.01
N GLY A 177 -3.68 -7.83 -6.82
CA GLY A 177 -2.48 -7.24 -6.24
C GLY A 177 -2.65 -5.76 -5.88
N ILE A 178 -3.90 -5.30 -5.72
CA ILE A 178 -4.21 -3.93 -5.36
C ILE A 178 -4.06 -3.77 -3.84
N ASN A 179 -3.49 -2.65 -3.41
CA ASN A 179 -3.42 -2.35 -1.99
C ASN A 179 -4.81 -1.93 -1.49
N GLU A 180 -5.31 -2.60 -0.45
CA GLU A 180 -6.61 -2.31 0.17
C GLU A 180 -6.75 -0.83 0.55
N ASN A 181 -5.67 -0.19 1.01
CA ASN A 181 -5.69 1.22 1.40
C ASN A 181 -5.93 2.18 0.23
N ASP A 182 -5.66 1.76 -1.01
CA ASP A 182 -5.85 2.58 -2.20
C ASP A 182 -7.30 2.55 -2.70
N VAL A 183 -8.08 1.55 -2.27
CA VAL A 183 -9.47 1.34 -2.71
C VAL A 183 -10.50 1.59 -1.61
N VAL A 184 -10.14 1.44 -0.32
CA VAL A 184 -11.06 1.60 0.81
C VAL A 184 -11.53 3.06 0.95
N PRO A 185 -12.84 3.35 0.73
CA PRO A 185 -13.39 4.68 0.92
C PRO A 185 -13.57 4.99 2.42
N LEU A 186 -13.55 6.28 2.77
CA LEU A 186 -13.69 6.77 4.15
C LEU A 186 -14.95 6.27 4.89
N ASN A 187 -16.00 5.90 4.15
CA ASN A 187 -17.27 5.42 4.67
C ASN A 187 -17.43 3.90 4.60
N ASN A 188 -16.43 3.15 4.12
CA ASN A 188 -16.50 1.70 3.87
C ASN A 188 -17.73 1.28 3.03
N ASP A 189 -18.20 2.12 2.11
CA ASP A 189 -19.33 1.77 1.24
C ASP A 189 -18.89 0.70 0.21
N PRO A 190 -19.49 -0.50 0.22
CA PRO A 190 -19.13 -1.59 -0.70
C PRO A 190 -19.34 -1.21 -2.17
N LYS A 191 -20.30 -0.33 -2.48
CA LYS A 191 -20.52 0.11 -3.87
C LYS A 191 -19.37 0.99 -4.34
N GLN A 192 -18.88 1.87 -3.48
CA GLN A 192 -17.72 2.71 -3.79
C GLN A 192 -16.43 1.90 -3.85
N LEU A 193 -16.27 0.89 -3.01
CA LEU A 193 -15.16 -0.08 -3.09
C LEU A 193 -15.07 -0.71 -4.49
N ILE A 194 -16.17 -1.25 -5.01
CA ILE A 194 -16.21 -1.88 -6.35
C ILE A 194 -15.82 -0.86 -7.43
N VAL A 195 -16.38 0.36 -7.37
CA VAL A 195 -16.04 1.42 -8.34
C VAL A 195 -14.56 1.78 -8.28
N ASN A 196 -13.98 1.87 -7.08
CA ASN A 196 -12.57 2.19 -6.89
C ASN A 196 -11.68 1.07 -7.45
N ILE A 197 -12.01 -0.20 -7.18
CA ILE A 197 -11.27 -1.37 -7.71
C ILE A 197 -11.29 -1.38 -9.24
N ILE A 198 -12.47 -1.23 -9.85
CA ILE A 198 -12.61 -1.23 -11.32
C ILE A 198 -11.81 -0.07 -11.92
N SER A 199 -11.92 1.13 -11.35
CA SER A 199 -11.20 2.31 -11.85
C SER A 199 -9.69 2.17 -11.70
N LEU A 200 -9.21 1.56 -10.61
CA LEU A 200 -7.79 1.34 -10.39
C LEU A 200 -7.25 0.25 -11.34
N ALA A 201 -8.00 -0.82 -11.56
CA ALA A 201 -7.65 -1.86 -12.52
C ALA A 201 -7.57 -1.31 -13.95
N GLU A 202 -8.51 -0.46 -14.36
CA GLU A 202 -8.45 0.24 -15.65
C GLU A 202 -7.21 1.14 -15.77
N ASN A 203 -6.92 1.94 -14.73
CA ASN A 203 -5.75 2.81 -14.71
C ASN A 203 -4.43 2.02 -14.80
N ASN A 204 -4.40 0.80 -14.24
CA ASN A 204 -3.26 -0.10 -14.31
C ASN A 204 -3.24 -0.96 -15.59
N SER A 205 -4.20 -0.79 -16.51
CA SER A 205 -4.37 -1.63 -17.70
C SER A 205 -4.60 -3.13 -17.40
N GLN A 206 -5.20 -3.44 -16.25
CA GLN A 206 -5.47 -4.80 -15.75
C GLN A 206 -6.94 -5.23 -15.91
N THR A 207 -7.70 -4.63 -16.83
CA THR A 207 -9.13 -4.93 -17.00
C THR A 207 -9.39 -6.40 -17.37
N GLY A 208 -8.48 -7.04 -18.11
CA GLY A 208 -8.55 -8.48 -18.40
C GLY A 208 -8.29 -9.36 -17.16
N ASP A 209 -7.33 -8.97 -16.32
CA ASP A 209 -7.03 -9.67 -15.07
C ASP A 209 -8.18 -9.54 -14.08
N LEU A 210 -8.87 -8.40 -14.07
CA LEU A 210 -10.10 -8.17 -13.30
C LEU A 210 -11.22 -9.13 -13.70
N ALA A 211 -11.53 -9.24 -14.99
CA ALA A 211 -12.57 -10.15 -15.45
C ALA A 211 -12.27 -11.62 -15.07
N LEU A 212 -11.01 -12.02 -15.21
CA LEU A 212 -10.54 -13.36 -14.88
C LEU A 212 -10.46 -13.61 -13.37
N ALA A 213 -10.13 -12.61 -12.56
CA ALA A 213 -10.21 -12.70 -11.09
C ALA A 213 -11.67 -12.81 -10.62
N VAL A 214 -12.59 -12.06 -11.23
CA VAL A 214 -14.02 -12.18 -10.96
C VAL A 214 -14.53 -13.59 -11.26
N GLU A 215 -14.19 -14.13 -12.42
CA GLU A 215 -14.56 -15.50 -12.80
C GLU A 215 -14.01 -16.54 -11.82
N ARG A 216 -12.74 -16.41 -11.40
CA ARG A 216 -12.11 -17.34 -10.45
C ARG A 216 -12.76 -17.34 -9.07
N ILE A 217 -13.23 -16.19 -8.60
CA ILE A 217 -13.91 -16.09 -7.30
C ILE A 217 -15.31 -16.71 -7.39
N LEU A 218 -16.03 -16.47 -8.49
CA LEU A 218 -17.36 -17.04 -8.72
C LEU A 218 -17.33 -18.54 -9.02
N THR A 219 -16.27 -19.02 -9.67
CA THR A 219 -16.07 -20.43 -10.04
C THR A 219 -14.73 -20.92 -9.50
N PRO A 220 -14.67 -21.25 -8.19
CA PRO A 220 -13.42 -21.70 -7.58
C PRO A 220 -12.94 -22.97 -8.27
N VAL A 221 -11.66 -22.97 -8.66
CA VAL A 221 -11.04 -24.12 -9.33
C VAL A 221 -11.07 -25.32 -8.38
N PRO A 222 -11.59 -26.50 -8.81
CA PRO A 222 -11.60 -27.69 -7.99
C PRO A 222 -10.18 -28.08 -7.57
N ALA A 223 -10.01 -28.51 -6.32
CA ALA A 223 -8.72 -28.88 -5.73
C ALA A 223 -7.91 -29.87 -6.61
N ALA A 224 -8.59 -30.78 -7.30
CA ALA A 224 -8.00 -31.75 -8.21
C ALA A 224 -7.31 -31.15 -9.46
N THR A 225 -7.60 -29.89 -9.79
CA THR A 225 -7.07 -29.18 -10.98
C THR A 225 -6.00 -28.17 -10.60
N LEU A 226 -5.66 -28.06 -9.32
CA LEU A 226 -4.62 -27.15 -8.86
C LEU A 226 -3.25 -27.64 -9.33
N PRO A 227 -2.33 -26.72 -9.67
CA PRO A 227 -0.96 -27.09 -10.01
C PRO A 227 -0.34 -27.82 -8.82
N ARG A 228 0.46 -28.86 -9.13
CA ARG A 228 1.24 -29.58 -8.11
C ARG A 228 2.12 -28.59 -7.36
N LEU A 229 2.29 -28.85 -6.07
CA LEU A 229 3.07 -28.01 -5.16
C LEU A 229 4.49 -27.74 -5.68
N GLU A 230 5.08 -28.70 -6.39
CA GLU A 230 6.39 -28.61 -7.05
C GLU A 230 6.50 -27.42 -8.02
N ASN A 231 5.39 -27.05 -8.68
CA ASN A 231 5.31 -25.98 -9.66
C ASN A 231 4.94 -24.62 -9.05
N ILE A 232 4.66 -24.57 -7.74
CA ILE A 232 4.37 -23.33 -7.03
C ILE A 232 5.69 -22.65 -6.68
N SER A 233 5.85 -21.41 -7.13
CA SER A 233 7.02 -20.58 -6.88
C SER A 233 6.60 -19.23 -6.29
N VAL A 234 7.56 -18.45 -5.81
CA VAL A 234 7.34 -17.10 -5.28
C VAL A 234 6.72 -16.16 -6.34
N ASN A 235 6.92 -16.47 -7.62
CA ASN A 235 6.37 -15.72 -8.75
C ASN A 235 4.97 -16.19 -9.17
N SER A 236 4.43 -17.23 -8.53
CA SER A 236 3.08 -17.72 -8.83
C SER A 236 2.02 -16.72 -8.32
N PRO A 237 0.90 -16.53 -9.05
CA PRO A 237 -0.17 -15.65 -8.62
C PRO A 237 -0.64 -15.99 -7.19
N PRO A 238 -0.78 -15.00 -6.29
CA PRO A 238 -1.20 -15.20 -4.89
C PRO A 238 -2.53 -15.96 -4.78
N THR A 239 -3.39 -15.83 -5.79
CA THR A 239 -4.65 -16.57 -5.96
C THR A 239 -4.45 -18.08 -5.92
N ILE A 240 -3.41 -18.62 -6.56
CA ILE A 240 -3.17 -20.07 -6.62
C ILE A 240 -2.78 -20.58 -5.23
N LEU A 241 -1.88 -19.88 -4.54
CA LEU A 241 -1.50 -20.23 -3.16
C LEU A 241 -2.71 -20.18 -2.23
N ARG A 242 -3.56 -19.15 -2.35
CA ARG A 242 -4.79 -19.03 -1.56
C ARG A 242 -5.71 -20.23 -1.77
N HIS A 243 -6.00 -20.60 -3.01
CA HIS A 243 -6.85 -21.76 -3.30
C HIS A 243 -6.21 -23.07 -2.81
N TYR A 244 -4.89 -23.22 -2.97
CA TYR A 244 -4.18 -24.40 -2.49
C TYR A 244 -4.25 -24.54 -0.95
N LEU A 245 -4.03 -23.45 -0.21
CA LEU A 245 -4.11 -23.43 1.24
C LEU A 245 -5.53 -23.70 1.75
N ILE A 246 -6.55 -23.15 1.08
CA ILE A 246 -7.94 -23.38 1.44
C ILE A 246 -8.36 -24.83 1.19
N ALA A 247 -7.85 -25.44 0.11
CA ALA A 247 -8.24 -26.78 -0.30
C ALA A 247 -7.52 -27.90 0.46
N ASN A 248 -6.22 -27.74 0.76
CA ASN A 248 -5.38 -28.84 1.26
C ASN A 248 -5.04 -28.78 2.74
N TYR A 249 -5.23 -27.64 3.42
CA TYR A 249 -4.86 -27.49 4.84
C TYR A 249 -6.05 -27.13 5.70
N ASP A 250 -6.17 -27.73 6.87
CA ASP A 250 -7.20 -27.38 7.86
C ASP A 250 -6.79 -26.22 8.76
N MET A 251 -7.73 -25.72 9.57
CA MET A 251 -7.52 -24.51 10.38
C MET A 251 -6.39 -24.71 11.40
N ASP A 252 -6.28 -25.89 11.98
CA ASP A 252 -5.25 -26.24 12.98
C ASP A 252 -3.86 -26.37 12.34
N GLU A 253 -3.80 -26.91 11.11
CA GLU A 253 -2.56 -27.01 10.34
C GLU A 253 -2.06 -25.63 9.91
N LEU A 254 -2.98 -24.74 9.49
CA LEU A 254 -2.65 -23.35 9.17
C LEU A 254 -2.16 -22.58 10.41
N GLN A 255 -2.72 -22.86 11.59
CA GLN A 255 -2.26 -22.27 12.85
C GLN A 255 -0.84 -22.76 13.20
N THR A 256 -0.60 -24.07 13.05
CA THR A 256 0.73 -24.66 13.27
C THR A 256 1.76 -24.07 12.32
N MET A 257 1.39 -23.92 11.04
CA MET A 257 2.21 -23.29 10.01
C MET A 257 2.54 -21.83 10.34
N ALA A 258 1.55 -21.05 10.80
CA ALA A 258 1.78 -19.68 11.26
C ALA A 258 2.74 -19.64 12.46
N ALA A 259 2.58 -20.55 13.43
CA ALA A 259 3.48 -20.66 14.58
C ALA A 259 4.93 -20.98 14.17
N THR A 260 5.13 -21.92 13.23
CA THR A 260 6.45 -22.24 12.68
C THR A 260 7.09 -21.05 11.96
N LEU A 261 6.28 -20.27 11.24
CA LEU A 261 6.71 -19.02 10.59
C LEU A 261 6.91 -17.85 11.58
N LYS A 262 6.72 -18.09 12.89
CA LYS A 262 6.79 -17.10 13.99
C LYS A 262 5.80 -15.96 13.80
N ILE A 263 4.61 -16.28 13.32
CA ILE A 263 3.49 -15.36 13.14
C ILE A 263 2.49 -15.63 14.24
N ASP A 264 2.10 -14.60 14.98
CA ASP A 264 1.03 -14.72 15.95
C ASP A 264 -0.30 -14.93 15.21
N TRP A 265 -0.98 -16.03 15.53
CA TRP A 265 -2.26 -16.37 14.91
C TRP A 265 -3.33 -15.33 15.22
N GLU A 266 -3.27 -14.69 16.38
CA GLU A 266 -4.21 -13.64 16.78
C GLU A 266 -4.01 -12.35 15.97
N GLU A 267 -2.76 -12.05 15.58
CA GLU A 267 -2.44 -10.89 14.72
C GLU A 267 -3.04 -10.99 13.32
N LEU A 268 -3.34 -12.21 12.84
CA LEU A 268 -3.99 -12.43 11.54
C LEU A 268 -5.48 -12.03 11.51
N GLY A 269 -6.02 -11.50 12.62
CA GLY A 269 -7.37 -10.94 12.72
C GLY A 269 -8.45 -11.99 13.01
N THR A 270 -9.66 -11.54 13.33
CA THR A 270 -10.80 -12.45 13.56
C THR A 270 -11.49 -12.76 12.23
N GLY A 271 -11.77 -14.04 11.96
CA GLY A 271 -12.39 -14.43 10.69
C GLY A 271 -12.38 -15.94 10.42
N GLY A 272 -13.04 -16.34 9.34
CA GLY A 272 -13.04 -17.72 8.86
C GLY A 272 -11.74 -18.11 8.15
N LYS A 273 -11.65 -19.38 7.74
CA LYS A 273 -10.48 -19.96 7.04
C LYS A 273 -9.99 -19.10 5.87
N LYS A 274 -10.91 -18.64 5.01
CA LYS A 274 -10.59 -17.79 3.83
C LYS A 274 -9.90 -16.48 4.24
N THR A 275 -10.47 -15.76 5.20
CA THR A 275 -9.95 -14.49 5.71
C THR A 275 -8.57 -14.67 6.34
N LYS A 276 -8.39 -15.72 7.16
CA LYS A 276 -7.08 -16.05 7.78
C LYS A 276 -6.01 -16.36 6.74
N VAL A 277 -6.32 -17.17 5.73
CA VAL A 277 -5.39 -17.49 4.64
C VAL A 277 -5.01 -16.24 3.86
N ARG A 278 -5.98 -15.38 3.51
CA ARG A 278 -5.72 -14.11 2.83
C ARG A 278 -4.78 -13.22 3.65
N ASN A 279 -5.07 -13.06 4.94
CA ASN A 279 -4.25 -12.23 5.84
C ASN A 279 -2.85 -12.78 6.05
N LEU A 280 -2.71 -14.12 6.14
CA LEU A 280 -1.41 -14.80 6.21
C LEU A 280 -0.58 -14.52 4.96
N LEU A 281 -1.17 -14.68 3.77
CA LEU A 281 -0.49 -14.39 2.51
C LEU A 281 -0.12 -12.92 2.38
N LEU A 282 -1.03 -11.99 2.73
CA LEU A 282 -0.74 -10.55 2.75
C LEU A 282 0.43 -10.22 3.69
N TYR A 283 0.46 -10.81 4.88
CA TYR A 283 1.53 -10.63 5.85
C TYR A 283 2.89 -11.08 5.29
N LEU A 284 2.93 -12.26 4.68
CA LEU A 284 4.14 -12.84 4.10
C LEU A 284 4.62 -12.08 2.85
N CYS A 285 3.70 -11.70 1.96
CA CYS A 285 4.01 -10.90 0.77
C CYS A 285 4.61 -9.55 1.14
N ARG A 286 4.04 -8.83 2.13
CA ARG A 286 4.56 -7.52 2.57
C ARG A 286 5.98 -7.61 3.14
N ARG A 287 6.36 -8.74 3.72
CA ARG A 287 7.67 -8.98 4.32
C ARG A 287 8.64 -9.73 3.40
N ASN A 288 8.21 -10.05 2.17
CA ASN A 288 8.98 -10.84 1.21
C ASN A 288 9.45 -12.20 1.80
N ARG A 289 8.55 -12.88 2.54
CA ARG A 289 8.77 -14.18 3.22
C ARG A 289 7.90 -15.31 2.63
N LEU A 290 7.40 -15.13 1.41
CA LEU A 290 6.52 -16.12 0.77
C LEU A 290 7.27 -17.42 0.43
N ASP A 291 8.58 -17.30 0.19
CA ASP A 291 9.52 -18.41 0.02
C ASP A 291 9.58 -19.33 1.24
N GLU A 292 9.58 -18.80 2.46
CA GLU A 292 9.56 -19.61 3.68
C GLU A 292 8.30 -20.47 3.78
N LEU A 293 7.14 -19.89 3.43
CA LEU A 293 5.87 -20.62 3.37
C LEU A 293 5.91 -21.73 2.31
N ILE A 294 6.36 -21.42 1.10
CA ILE A 294 6.44 -22.40 0.01
C ILE A 294 7.40 -23.53 0.37
N ASN A 295 8.54 -23.21 0.99
CA ASN A 295 9.49 -24.22 1.47
C ASN A 295 8.86 -25.11 2.53
N LEU A 296 8.14 -24.54 3.50
CA LEU A 296 7.44 -25.30 4.53
C LEU A 296 6.33 -26.19 3.95
N MET A 297 5.62 -25.71 2.92
CA MET A 297 4.65 -26.55 2.22
C MET A 297 5.32 -27.72 1.48
N LYS A 298 6.50 -27.48 0.89
CA LYS A 298 7.26 -28.45 0.07
C LYS A 298 8.06 -29.44 0.90
N GLU A 299 8.43 -29.05 2.11
CA GLU A 299 8.99 -29.96 3.09
C GLU A 299 7.85 -30.92 3.47
N PRO A 300 7.92 -32.20 3.07
CA PRO A 300 6.95 -33.14 3.60
C PRO A 300 7.07 -33.03 5.11
N LEU A 301 5.95 -32.91 5.82
CA LEU A 301 5.90 -33.21 7.24
C LEU A 301 6.52 -34.60 7.35
N SER A 302 7.82 -34.67 7.65
CA SER A 302 8.53 -35.90 7.85
C SER A 302 7.86 -36.50 9.07
N GLU A 303 7.00 -37.47 8.78
CA GLU A 303 6.33 -38.28 9.76
C GLU A 303 7.36 -38.67 10.83
N GLU A 304 7.03 -38.33 12.06
CA GLU A 304 7.57 -39.02 13.22
C GLU A 304 7.30 -40.53 13.03
N GLU A 305 8.34 -41.29 12.70
CA GLU A 305 8.50 -42.70 13.09
C GLU A 305 9.90 -42.94 13.67
#